data_AF-A0A2R6QIQ2-F1
#
_entry.id   AF-A0A2R6QIQ2-F1
#
_cell.length_a   1.000
_cell.length_b   1.000
_cell.length_c   1.000
_cell.angle_alpha   90.00
_cell.angle_beta   90.00
_cell.angle_gamma   90.00
#
_symmetry.space_group_name_H-M   'P 1'
#
loop_
_entity.id
_entity.type
_entity.pdbx_description
1 polymer ?
#
loop_
_entity_poly.entity_id
_entity_poly.type
_entity_poly.pdbx_seq_one_letter_code
_entity_poly.pdbx_strand_id
1 'polypeptide(L)'
;MADPLEIAVQSILRDSEQVKIAIHTRATPSPSEQEDTNLNTRKYSSSEGSGEKKRVLAIVTHIDISSGDEQGCVFILRPKNNSATVVPDNYVVEHVFPVLEKFSIAVAQARRNTANASSSTAKNKSPTGNVPFIPKYGE
;
A
#
# COMPACT_ATOMS: atom_id res chain seq x y z
N MET A 1 3.29 21.27 2.88
CA MET A 1 2.47 21.20 1.66
C MET A 1 1.59 19.97 1.82
N ALA A 2 0.27 20.10 1.71
CA ALA A 2 -0.64 18.96 1.78
C ALA A 2 -0.46 18.06 0.54
N ASP A 3 -0.60 16.74 0.70
CA ASP A 3 -0.48 15.81 -0.41
C ASP A 3 -1.66 16.04 -1.40
N PRO A 4 -1.42 16.09 -2.73
CA PRO A 4 -2.51 16.17 -3.71
C PRO A 4 -3.62 15.14 -3.52
N LEU A 5 -3.28 13.93 -3.06
CA LEU A 5 -4.24 12.88 -2.75
C LEU A 5 -5.08 13.22 -1.53
N GLU A 6 -4.48 13.76 -0.47
CA GLU A 6 -5.19 14.22 0.72
C GLU A 6 -6.16 15.35 0.35
N ILE A 7 -5.75 16.30 -0.50
CA ILE A 7 -6.61 17.37 -1.00
C ILE A 7 -7.79 16.79 -1.79
N ALA A 8 -7.54 15.81 -2.67
CA ALA A 8 -8.58 15.17 -3.45
C ALA A 8 -9.56 14.38 -2.57
N VAL A 9 -9.08 13.68 -1.54
CA VAL A 9 -9.97 12.99 -0.58
C VAL A 9 -10.73 14.02 0.28
N GLN A 10 -10.09 15.09 0.71
CA GLN A 10 -10.74 16.14 1.49
C GLN A 10 -11.89 16.82 0.72
N SER A 11 -11.81 16.92 -0.62
CA SER A 11 -12.85 17.54 -1.45
C SER A 11 -14.21 16.84 -1.41
N ILE A 12 -14.25 15.55 -1.05
CA ILE A 12 -15.49 14.76 -0.97
C ILE A 12 -15.98 14.55 0.46
N LEU A 13 -15.27 15.11 1.46
CA LEU A 13 -15.63 15.04 2.88
C LEU A 13 -16.36 16.30 3.31
N ARG A 14 -16.97 16.25 4.50
CA ARG A 14 -17.56 17.43 5.13
C ARG A 14 -16.46 18.30 5.74
N ASP A 15 -16.73 19.59 5.92
CA ASP A 15 -15.78 20.53 6.53
C ASP A 15 -15.41 20.16 7.98
N SER A 16 -16.28 19.42 8.68
CA SER A 16 -16.04 18.92 10.03
C SER A 16 -15.16 17.66 10.08
N GLU A 17 -14.77 17.13 8.93
CA GLU A 17 -13.96 15.92 8.79
C GLU A 17 -12.57 16.32 8.27
N GLN A 18 -11.53 15.66 8.78
CA GLN A 18 -10.16 15.93 8.42
C GLN A 18 -9.46 14.66 7.95
N VAL A 19 -8.84 14.70 6.77
CA VAL A 19 -7.93 13.64 6.32
C VAL A 19 -6.61 13.74 7.08
N LYS A 20 -6.23 12.67 7.79
CA LYS A 20 -4.92 12.56 8.45
C LYS A 20 -3.85 11.99 7.52
N ILE A 21 -4.25 11.03 6.68
CA ILE A 21 -3.39 10.39 5.69
C ILE A 21 -4.24 9.74 4.62
N ALA A 22 -3.76 9.79 3.38
CA ALA A 22 -4.31 9.01 2.27
C ALA A 22 -3.18 8.30 1.51
N ILE A 23 -3.38 7.03 1.18
CA ILE A 23 -2.40 6.23 0.43
C ILE A 23 -3.06 5.46 -0.71
N HIS A 24 -2.35 5.36 -1.83
CA HIS A 24 -2.73 4.46 -2.91
C HIS A 24 -2.47 3.00 -2.52
N THR A 25 -3.47 2.16 -2.73
CA THR A 25 -3.40 0.73 -2.47
C THR A 25 -3.95 -0.07 -3.66
N ARG A 26 -3.68 -1.37 -3.67
CA ARG A 26 -4.21 -2.30 -4.66
C ARG A 26 -4.89 -3.44 -3.93
N ALA A 27 -6.09 -3.80 -4.36
CA ALA A 27 -6.76 -4.98 -3.85
C ALA A 27 -6.33 -6.20 -4.67
N THR A 28 -5.84 -7.25 -3.99
CA THR A 28 -5.63 -8.55 -4.63
C THR A 28 -7.00 -9.17 -4.91
N PRO A 29 -7.29 -9.62 -6.15
CA PRO A 29 -8.57 -10.25 -6.45
C PRO A 29 -8.77 -11.48 -5.55
N SER A 30 -9.92 -11.54 -4.87
CA SER A 30 -10.30 -12.74 -4.13
C SER A 30 -10.71 -13.84 -5.11
N PRO A 31 -10.46 -15.12 -4.82
CA PRO A 31 -10.82 -16.22 -5.71
C PRO A 31 -12.34 -16.31 -5.97
N SER A 32 -13.17 -15.78 -5.07
CA SER A 32 -14.63 -15.70 -5.23
C SER A 32 -15.10 -14.61 -6.20
N GLU A 33 -14.27 -13.60 -6.52
CA GLU A 33 -14.62 -12.54 -7.47
C GLU A 33 -14.28 -12.90 -8.93
N GLN A 34 -13.64 -14.05 -9.17
CA GLN A 34 -13.24 -14.46 -10.52
C GLN A 34 -14.37 -15.11 -11.32
N GLU A 35 -15.46 -15.55 -10.67
CA GLU A 35 -16.53 -16.30 -11.34
C GLU A 35 -17.55 -15.43 -12.09
N ASP A 36 -17.72 -14.15 -11.72
CA ASP A 36 -18.77 -13.28 -12.31
C ASP A 36 -18.32 -12.49 -13.55
N THR A 37 -17.06 -12.58 -13.97
CA THR A 37 -16.54 -11.72 -15.06
C THR A 37 -16.73 -12.32 -16.46
N ASN A 38 -17.54 -13.37 -16.63
CA ASN A 38 -17.68 -14.08 -17.91
C ASN A 38 -18.91 -13.76 -18.75
N LEU A 39 -19.77 -12.79 -18.38
CA LEU A 39 -21.04 -12.58 -19.10
C LEU A 39 -21.31 -11.18 -19.67
N ASN A 40 -20.35 -10.25 -19.73
CA ASN A 40 -20.57 -9.06 -20.57
C ASN A 40 -19.33 -8.54 -21.28
N THR A 41 -19.37 -8.73 -22.59
CA THR A 41 -18.53 -8.17 -23.64
C THR A 41 -18.13 -6.70 -23.40
N ARG A 42 -16.88 -6.45 -23.02
CA ARG A 42 -16.13 -5.29 -23.51
C ARG A 42 -14.76 -5.74 -23.98
N LYS A 43 -14.58 -5.71 -25.29
CA LYS A 43 -13.25 -5.63 -25.93
C LYS A 43 -12.55 -4.38 -25.38
N TYR A 44 -11.69 -4.55 -24.39
CA TYR A 44 -10.61 -3.60 -24.13
C TYR A 44 -9.31 -4.24 -24.56
N SER A 45 -8.67 -3.54 -25.49
CA SER A 45 -7.37 -3.81 -26.05
C SER A 45 -6.35 -4.17 -24.97
N SER A 46 -5.70 -5.29 -25.20
CA SER A 46 -4.48 -5.76 -24.57
C SER A 46 -3.35 -4.74 -24.70
N SER A 47 -2.97 -4.11 -23.59
CA SER A 47 -1.57 -3.86 -23.20
C SER A 47 -1.52 -3.28 -21.78
N GLU A 48 -0.80 -3.98 -20.89
CA GLU A 48 -0.47 -3.66 -19.49
C GLU A 48 -1.51 -3.95 -18.39
N GLY A 49 -1.29 -5.09 -17.72
CA GLY A 49 -1.43 -5.21 -16.26
C GLY A 49 -2.77 -5.73 -15.75
N SER A 50 -2.81 -7.03 -15.44
CA SER A 50 -3.90 -7.77 -14.78
C SER A 50 -4.71 -6.95 -13.77
N GLY A 51 -6.03 -6.85 -13.96
CA GLY A 51 -7.17 -6.81 -13.00
C GLY A 51 -7.07 -6.11 -11.63
N GLU A 52 -5.98 -5.46 -11.27
CA GLU A 52 -5.73 -4.91 -9.95
C GLU A 52 -6.56 -3.65 -9.77
N LYS A 53 -7.63 -3.79 -8.99
CA LYS A 53 -8.50 -2.69 -8.60
C LYS A 53 -7.70 -1.70 -7.75
N LYS A 54 -7.30 -0.56 -8.35
CA LYS A 54 -6.70 0.57 -7.62
C LYS A 54 -7.69 1.07 -6.57
N ARG A 55 -7.19 1.30 -5.37
CA ARG A 55 -7.93 1.84 -4.23
C ARG A 55 -7.12 2.94 -3.56
N VAL A 56 -7.80 3.75 -2.78
CA VAL A 56 -7.20 4.70 -1.85
C VAL A 56 -7.67 4.30 -0.47
N LEU A 57 -6.73 4.15 0.46
CA LEU A 57 -7.02 4.00 1.88
C LEU A 57 -6.80 5.37 2.53
N ALA A 58 -7.80 5.90 3.20
CA ALA A 58 -7.69 7.17 3.90
C ALA A 58 -8.08 7.01 5.37
N ILE A 59 -7.32 7.65 6.26
CA ILE A 59 -7.70 7.82 7.66
C ILE A 59 -8.30 9.20 7.79
N VAL A 60 -9.56 9.23 8.22
CA VAL A 60 -10.35 10.43 8.42
C VAL A 60 -10.65 10.53 9.90
N THR A 61 -10.56 11.73 10.46
CA THR A 61 -11.06 11.99 11.81
C THR A 61 -12.14 13.05 11.80
N HIS A 62 -13.04 12.94 12.76
CA HIS A 62 -14.08 13.91 13.03
C HIS A 62 -13.93 14.38 14.47
N ILE A 63 -13.94 15.68 14.68
CA ILE A 63 -13.96 16.27 16.01
C ILE A 63 -15.42 16.60 16.32
N ASP A 64 -15.98 15.93 17.33
CA ASP A 64 -17.32 16.26 17.81
C ASP A 64 -17.27 17.65 18.49
N ILE A 65 -18.04 18.60 17.95
CA ILE A 65 -18.08 19.97 18.46
C ILE A 65 -18.69 20.02 19.87
N SER A 66 -19.54 19.06 20.21
CA SER A 66 -20.26 19.04 21.49
C SER A 66 -19.44 18.45 22.62
N SER A 67 -18.72 17.35 22.38
CA SER A 67 -17.90 16.69 23.41
C SER A 67 -16.41 17.05 23.33
N GLY A 68 -15.93 17.51 22.16
CA GLY A 68 -14.51 17.68 21.87
C GLY A 68 -13.79 16.37 21.55
N ASP A 69 -14.51 15.24 21.51
CA ASP A 69 -13.90 13.93 21.26
C ASP A 69 -13.53 13.77 19.79
N GLU A 70 -12.34 13.22 19.54
CA GLU A 70 -11.91 12.84 18.20
C GLU A 70 -12.33 11.40 17.88
N GLN A 71 -13.12 11.24 16.83
CA GLN A 71 -13.55 9.94 16.30
C GLN A 71 -12.79 9.64 15.02
N GLY A 72 -12.15 8.48 14.96
CA GLY A 72 -11.39 8.04 13.78
C GLY A 72 -12.18 7.09 12.90
N CYS A 73 -11.91 7.13 11.60
CA CYS A 73 -12.52 6.22 10.63
C CYS A 73 -11.58 5.94 9.45
N VAL A 74 -11.61 4.71 8.95
CA VAL A 74 -10.84 4.28 7.77
C VAL A 74 -11.77 4.19 6.57
N PHE A 75 -11.45 4.92 5.51
CA PHE A 75 -12.20 4.97 4.27
C PHE A 75 -11.46 4.17 3.21
N ILE A 76 -12.17 3.28 2.51
CA ILE A 76 -11.70 2.68 1.25
C ILE A 76 -12.41 3.40 0.13
N LEU A 77 -11.64 4.05 -0.74
CA LEU A 77 -12.15 4.78 -1.89
C LEU A 77 -11.70 4.12 -3.17
N ARG A 78 -12.59 4.13 -4.17
CA ARG A 78 -12.28 3.73 -5.54
C ARG A 78 -12.37 4.94 -6.47
N PRO A 79 -11.50 5.04 -7.47
CA PRO A 79 -11.63 6.09 -8.47
C PRO A 79 -12.88 5.83 -9.34
N LYS A 80 -13.61 6.88 -9.73
CA LYS A 80 -14.77 6.80 -10.65
C LYS A 80 -14.33 6.31 -12.02
N ASN A 81 -13.21 6.86 -12.50
CA ASN A 81 -12.58 6.53 -13.77
C ASN A 81 -11.23 5.86 -13.51
N ASN A 82 -10.81 4.92 -14.34
CA ASN A 82 -9.52 4.23 -14.19
C ASN A 82 -8.29 5.10 -14.54
N SER A 83 -8.44 6.43 -14.46
CA SER A 83 -7.37 7.39 -14.70
C SER A 83 -6.34 7.32 -13.58
N ALA A 84 -5.06 7.44 -13.93
CA ALA A 84 -3.96 7.52 -12.98
C ALA A 84 -3.80 8.92 -12.36
N THR A 85 -4.50 9.93 -12.89
CA THR A 85 -4.39 11.31 -12.40
C THR A 85 -5.22 11.49 -11.13
N VAL A 86 -4.59 12.05 -10.09
CA VAL A 86 -5.28 12.50 -8.88
C VAL A 86 -6.10 13.73 -9.22
N VAL A 87 -7.42 13.57 -9.26
CA VAL A 87 -8.37 14.65 -9.56
C VAL A 87 -9.34 14.75 -8.38
N PRO A 88 -9.59 15.97 -7.85
CA PRO A 88 -10.66 16.19 -6.88
C PRO A 88 -11.99 15.63 -7.38
N ASP A 89 -12.86 15.18 -6.47
CA ASP A 89 -14.17 14.59 -6.79
C ASP A 89 -14.16 13.33 -7.68
N ASN A 90 -13.00 12.78 -8.03
CA ASN A 90 -12.90 11.57 -8.86
C ASN A 90 -12.89 10.29 -8.02
N TYR A 91 -13.17 10.36 -6.72
CA TYR A 91 -13.23 9.20 -5.84
C TYR A 91 -14.65 8.97 -5.33
N VAL A 92 -14.98 7.71 -5.09
CA VAL A 92 -16.23 7.28 -4.45
C VAL A 92 -15.86 6.42 -3.25
N VAL A 93 -16.51 6.70 -2.13
CA VAL A 93 -16.40 5.87 -0.92
C VAL A 93 -17.03 4.51 -1.20
N GLU A 94 -16.25 3.46 -1.05
CA GLU A 94 -16.69 2.07 -1.23
C GLU A 94 -16.96 1.41 0.11
N HIS A 95 -16.07 1.62 1.09
CA HIS A 95 -16.24 1.13 2.45
C HIS A 95 -15.79 2.16 3.49
N VAL A 96 -16.38 2.06 4.66
CA VAL A 96 -16.13 2.93 5.82
C VAL A 96 -16.04 2.03 7.05
N PHE A 97 -14.92 2.10 7.76
CA PHE A 97 -14.66 1.31 8.96
C PHE A 97 -14.36 2.24 10.14
N PRO A 98 -15.31 2.43 11.07
CA PRO A 98 -15.07 3.26 12.25
C PRO A 98 -13.97 2.64 13.12
N VAL A 99 -13.08 3.48 13.65
CA VAL A 99 -12.03 3.08 14.59
C VAL A 99 -12.64 3.06 15.98
N LEU A 100 -13.07 1.88 16.41
CA LEU A 100 -13.61 1.61 17.75
C LEU A 100 -12.58 0.90 18.62
N GLU A 101 -12.89 0.68 19.91
CA GLU A 101 -11.98 0.05 20.88
C GLU A 101 -11.39 -1.29 20.42
N LYS A 102 -12.13 -2.06 19.61
CA LYS A 102 -11.73 -3.39 19.13
C LYS A 102 -11.12 -3.36 17.72
N PHE A 103 -10.83 -2.19 17.18
CA PHE A 103 -10.22 -2.06 15.86
C PHE A 103 -8.78 -2.58 15.90
N SER A 104 -8.44 -3.46 14.96
CA SER A 104 -7.09 -4.01 14.83
C SER A 104 -6.68 -4.12 13.37
N ILE A 105 -5.44 -3.73 13.07
CA ILE A 105 -4.83 -3.91 11.75
C ILE A 105 -3.80 -5.02 11.86
N ALA A 106 -3.93 -6.05 11.02
CA ALA A 106 -2.91 -7.07 10.85
C ALA A 106 -2.11 -6.80 9.57
N VAL A 107 -0.79 -6.92 9.65
CA VAL A 107 0.11 -6.70 8.52
C VAL A 107 0.83 -8.00 8.20
N ALA A 108 0.78 -8.40 6.93
CA ALA A 108 1.56 -9.52 6.41
C ALA A 108 2.57 -8.99 5.40
N GLN A 109 3.86 -9.22 5.66
CA GLN A 109 4.94 -8.89 4.73
C GLN A 109 5.36 -10.15 3.98
N ALA A 110 5.27 -10.12 2.65
CA ALA A 110 5.75 -11.23 1.83
C ALA A 110 7.25 -11.44 2.06
N ARG A 111 7.66 -12.67 2.36
CA ARG A 111 9.08 -13.06 2.42
C ARG A 111 9.64 -12.98 1.00
N ARG A 112 10.37 -11.91 0.69
CA ARG A 112 11.20 -11.89 -0.52
C ARG A 112 12.27 -12.96 -0.29
N ASN A 113 12.17 -14.08 -1.01
CA ASN A 113 13.30 -14.98 -1.16
C ASN A 113 14.42 -14.15 -1.78
N THR A 114 15.37 -13.71 -0.96
CA THR A 114 16.62 -13.13 -1.43
C THR A 114 17.33 -14.25 -2.17
N ALA A 115 17.10 -14.36 -3.47
CA ALA A 115 17.92 -15.18 -4.32
C ALA A 115 19.36 -14.70 -4.11
N ASN A 116 20.17 -15.55 -3.46
CA ASN A 116 21.58 -15.32 -3.27
C ASN A 116 22.19 -14.96 -4.63
N ALA A 117 22.57 -13.70 -4.82
CA ALA A 117 23.55 -13.33 -5.82
C ALA A 117 24.93 -13.83 -5.34
N SER A 118 25.08 -15.14 -5.16
CA SER A 118 26.40 -15.75 -5.16
C SER A 118 26.88 -15.69 -6.60
N SER A 119 27.63 -14.62 -6.87
CA SER A 119 28.41 -14.38 -8.07
C SER A 119 28.94 -15.67 -8.68
N SER A 120 28.61 -15.86 -9.95
CA SER A 120 29.21 -16.80 -10.87
C SER A 120 30.74 -16.85 -10.75
N THR A 121 31.23 -18.07 -10.56
CA THR A 121 32.56 -18.63 -10.90
C THR A 121 33.59 -17.67 -11.49
N ALA A 122 34.53 -17.18 -10.66
CA ALA A 122 35.85 -16.78 -11.12
C ALA A 122 36.87 -17.80 -10.60
N LYS A 123 37.20 -18.81 -11.43
CA LYS A 123 38.41 -19.62 -11.25
C LYS A 123 39.61 -18.70 -11.43
N ASN A 124 40.15 -18.14 -10.36
CA ASN A 124 41.49 -17.56 -10.36
C ASN A 124 42.40 -18.33 -9.41
N LYS A 125 43.54 -18.72 -9.97
CA LYS A 125 44.58 -19.59 -9.44
C LYS A 125 45.08 -19.10 -8.07
N SER A 126 45.37 -20.06 -7.20
CA SER A 126 46.19 -19.91 -6.00
C SER A 126 47.51 -19.18 -6.28
N PRO A 127 47.97 -18.35 -5.32
CA PRO A 127 49.31 -18.58 -4.80
C PRO A 127 49.36 -18.55 -3.26
N THR A 128 49.88 -19.66 -2.73
CA THR A 128 50.76 -19.79 -1.56
C THR A 128 51.02 -18.55 -0.69
N GLY A 129 50.75 -18.68 0.62
CA GLY A 129 51.22 -17.73 1.63
C GLY A 129 50.80 -18.12 3.04
N ASN A 130 51.25 -19.27 3.53
CA ASN A 130 51.13 -19.66 4.94
C ASN A 130 52.04 -18.74 5.77
N VAL A 131 51.47 -17.86 6.59
CA VAL A 131 52.20 -17.21 7.69
C VAL A 131 51.37 -17.38 8.97
N PRO A 132 51.83 -18.15 9.96
CA PRO A 132 51.10 -18.31 11.21
C PRO A 132 51.16 -17.03 12.04
N PHE A 133 50.00 -16.56 12.48
CA PHE A 133 49.85 -15.44 13.41
C PHE A 133 50.19 -15.92 14.83
N ILE A 134 51.23 -15.33 15.44
CA ILE A 134 51.59 -15.51 16.84
C ILE A 134 50.97 -14.37 17.63
N PRO A 135 49.94 -14.59 18.47
CA PRO A 135 49.49 -13.58 19.41
C PRO A 135 50.50 -13.50 20.57
N LYS A 136 51.17 -12.36 20.72
CA LYS A 136 51.92 -12.03 21.94
C LYS A 136 50.92 -11.60 23.02
N TYR A 137 50.91 -12.31 24.13
CA TYR A 137 50.34 -11.86 25.40
C TYR A 137 51.45 -11.20 26.24
N GLY A 138 51.07 -10.15 26.99
CA GLY A 138 51.90 -9.44 27.98
C GLY A 138 51.82 -7.93 27.75
N GLU A 139 51.59 -7.07 28.74
CA GLU A 139 51.40 -7.18 30.19
C GLU A 139 50.49 -6.03 30.62
#